data_AF-A0A944CWT5-F1
#
_entry.id   AF-A0A944CWT5-F1
#
_cell.length_a   1.000
_cell.length_b   1.000
_cell.length_c   1.000
_cell.angle_alpha   90.00
_cell.angle_beta   90.00
_cell.angle_gamma   90.00
#
_symmetry.space_group_name_H-M   'P 1'
#
loop_
_entity.id
_entity.type
_entity.pdbx_description
1 polymer ?
#
loop_
_entity_poly.entity_id
_entity_poly.type
_entity_poly.pdbx_seq_one_letter_code
_entity_poly.pdbx_strand_id
1 'polypeptide(L)' 'MRYTVVIEKGNTSYGAYVPDLPGCIAVAETLAEVQQMIVESIEFHIEGLIELGLPIPQPTSIAQEVEVLI' A
#
# COMPACT_ATOMS: atom_id res chain seq x y z
N MET A 1 7.69 10.99 -0.57
CA MET A 1 8.30 9.64 -0.63
C MET A 1 7.52 8.81 -1.66
N ARG A 2 8.05 7.71 -2.17
CA ARG A 2 7.31 6.82 -3.09
C ARG A 2 7.33 5.41 -2.51
N TYR A 3 6.16 4.86 -2.22
CA TYR A 3 6.02 3.50 -1.72
C TYR A 3 5.50 2.59 -2.82
N THR A 4 5.98 1.34 -2.82
CA THR A 4 5.39 0.29 -3.64
C THR A 4 4.11 -0.19 -2.97
N VAL A 5 3.02 -0.25 -3.73
CA VAL A 5 1.73 -0.80 -3.29
C VAL A 5 1.45 -2.06 -4.08
N VAL A 6 1.08 -3.14 -3.39
CA VAL A 6 0.54 -4.34 -4.02
C VAL A 6 -0.97 -4.27 -3.94
N ILE A 7 -1.64 -4.47 -5.08
CA ILE A 7 -3.11 -4.49 -5.18
C ILE A 7 -3.54 -5.87 -5.67
N GLU A 8 -4.43 -6.51 -4.93
CA GLU A 8 -4.95 -7.85 -5.21
C GLU A 8 -6.44 -7.78 -5.52
N LYS A 9 -6.87 -8.44 -6.59
CA LYS A 9 -8.30 -8.59 -6.92
C LYS A 9 -8.88 -9.75 -6.12
N GLY A 10 -9.88 -9.46 -5.29
CA GLY A 10 -10.74 -10.47 -4.66
C GLY A 10 -12.00 -10.75 -5.47
N ASN A 11 -12.86 -11.64 -4.95
CA ASN A 11 -14.12 -12.03 -5.62
C ASN A 11 -15.04 -10.84 -5.89
N THR A 12 -15.18 -9.92 -4.93
CA THR A 12 -16.11 -8.78 -5.00
C THR A 12 -15.44 -7.43 -4.80
N SER A 13 -14.15 -7.41 -4.45
CA SER A 13 -13.42 -6.20 -4.05
C SER A 13 -11.97 -6.23 -4.53
N TYR A 14 -11.21 -5.22 -4.13
CA TYR A 14 -9.76 -5.14 -4.23
C TYR A 14 -9.20 -4.91 -2.83
N GLY A 15 -8.08 -5.56 -2.52
CA GLY A 15 -7.25 -5.25 -1.36
C GLY A 15 -5.96 -4.58 -1.80
N ALA A 16 -5.45 -3.64 -1.00
CA ALA A 16 -4.14 -3.03 -1.21
C ALA A 16 -3.33 -3.05 0.09
N TYR A 17 -2.02 -3.23 -0.03
CA TYR A 17 -1.10 -3.13 1.10
C TYR A 17 0.26 -2.57 0.68
N VAL A 18 0.99 -2.03 1.64
CA VAL A 18 2.32 -1.45 1.46
C VAL A 18 3.37 -2.34 2.13
N PRO A 19 4.25 -3.03 1.38
CA PRO A 19 5.22 -3.95 1.99
C PRO A 19 6.19 -3.25 2.96
N ASP A 20 6.58 -2.00 2.67
CA ASP A 20 7.48 -1.21 3.52
C ASP A 20 6.78 -0.55 4.73
N LEU A 21 5.44 -0.56 4.79
CA LEU A 21 4.65 -0.05 5.91
C LEU A 21 3.68 -1.12 6.43
N PRO A 22 4.16 -2.13 7.18
CA PRO A 22 3.31 -3.20 7.70
C PRO A 22 2.11 -2.67 8.49
N GLY A 23 0.91 -3.13 8.13
CA GLY A 23 -0.36 -2.68 8.73
C GLY A 23 -1.04 -1.54 7.97
N CYS A 24 -0.38 -0.92 6.99
CA CYS A 24 -1.00 0.03 6.07
C CYS A 24 -1.70 -0.73 4.94
N ILE A 25 -3.03 -0.81 5.02
CA ILE A 25 -3.89 -1.59 4.13
C ILE A 25 -5.16 -0.81 3.76
N ALA A 26 -5.76 -1.15 2.62
CA ALA A 26 -7.06 -0.64 2.19
C ALA A 26 -7.87 -1.73 1.48
N VAL A 27 -9.20 -1.64 1.52
CA VAL A 27 -10.12 -2.51 0.78
C VAL A 27 -11.24 -1.67 0.19
N ALA A 28 -11.53 -1.85 -1.10
CA ALA A 28 -12.63 -1.16 -1.77
C ALA A 28 -13.23 -2.02 -2.89
N GLU A 29 -14.43 -1.67 -3.38
CA GLU A 29 -15.10 -2.43 -4.44
C GLU A 29 -14.44 -2.22 -5.81
N THR A 30 -13.89 -1.03 -6.04
CA THR A 30 -13.23 -0.66 -7.30
C THR A 30 -11.72 -0.47 -7.17
N LEU A 31 -11.01 -0.62 -8.29
CA LEU A 31 -9.57 -0.39 -8.36
C LEU A 31 -9.22 1.08 -8.06
N ALA A 32 -10.04 2.02 -8.54
CA ALA A 32 -9.83 3.45 -8.32
C ALA A 32 -9.99 3.81 -6.83
N GLU A 33 -11.02 3.30 -6.17
CA GLU A 33 -11.25 3.56 -4.74
C GLU A 33 -10.13 2.97 -3.88
N VAL A 34 -9.70 1.73 -4.14
CA VAL A 34 -8.63 1.14 -3.33
C VAL A 34 -7.31 1.88 -3.50
N GLN A 35 -7.03 2.41 -4.70
CA GLN A 35 -5.87 3.26 -4.99
C GLN A 35 -5.93 4.59 -4.25
N GLN A 36 -7.11 5.21 -4.13
CA GLN A 36 -7.26 6.42 -3.35
C GLN A 36 -7.09 6.13 -1.85
N MET A 37 -7.79 5.12 -1.33
CA MET A 37 -7.80 4.79 0.09
C MET A 37 -6.44 4.36 0.62
N ILE A 38 -5.61 3.67 -0.20
CA ILE A 38 -4.26 3.28 0.25
C ILE A 38 -3.33 4.49 0.37
N VAL A 39 -3.52 5.53 -0.46
CA VAL A 39 -2.78 6.80 -0.30
C VAL A 39 -3.16 7.47 1.02
N GLU A 40 -4.46 7.59 1.29
CA GLU A 40 -4.97 8.16 2.55
C GLU A 40 -4.47 7.36 3.77
N SER A 41 -4.42 6.03 3.67
CA SER A 41 -3.89 5.15 4.72
C SER A 41 -2.39 5.38 4.97
N ILE A 42 -1.59 5.58 3.92
CA ILE A 42 -0.15 5.88 4.03
C ILE A 42 0.05 7.23 4.72
N GLU A 43 -0.68 8.26 4.29
CA GLU A 43 -0.61 9.60 4.86
C GLU A 43 -0.94 9.57 6.36
N PHE A 44 -2.08 8.97 6.72
CA PHE A 44 -2.49 8.82 8.11
C PHE A 44 -1.47 8.05 8.96
N HIS A 45 -0.89 6.96 8.42
CA HIS A 45 0.11 6.18 9.15
C HIS A 45 1.39 6.98 9.40
N ILE A 46 1.86 7.74 8.40
CA ILE A 46 3.05 8.58 8.53
C ILE A 46 2.83 9.71 9.54
N GLU A 47 1.66 10.36 9.50
CA GLU A 47 1.29 11.39 10.48
C GLU A 47 1.35 10.82 11.91
N GLY A 48 0.76 9.65 12.15
CA GLY A 48 0.82 8.98 13.45
C GLY A 48 2.25 8.66 13.92
N LEU A 49 3.14 8.24 13.02
CA LEU A 49 4.55 8.02 13.36
C LEU A 49 5.26 9.32 13.76
N ILE A 50 4.98 10.41 13.04
CA ILE A 50 5.54 11.74 13.33
C ILE A 50 5.08 12.23 14.71
N GLU A 51 3.79 12.11 15.01
CA GLU A 51 3.21 12.52 16.30
C GLU A 51 3.82 11.76 17.49
N LEU A 52 4.13 10.48 17.30
CA LEU A 52 4.77 9.63 18.31
C LEU A 52 6.30 9.78 18.38
N GLY A 53 6.91 10.59 17.50
CA GLY A 53 8.36 10.72 17.40
C GLY A 53 9.07 9.44 16.95
N LEU A 54 8.36 8.58 16.23
CA LEU A 54 8.87 7.31 15.71
C LEU A 54 9.52 7.52 14.32
N PRO A 55 10.54 6.72 13.98
CA PRO A 55 11.16 6.80 12.66
C PRO A 55 10.18 6.38 11.56
N ILE A 56 10.17 7.11 10.45
CA ILE A 56 9.42 6.75 9.25
C ILE A 56 10.23 5.67 8.48
N PRO A 57 9.65 4.48 8.21
CA PRO A 57 10.31 3.48 7.39
C PRO A 57 10.65 4.02 5.99
N GLN A 58 11.85 3.75 5.50
CA GLN A 58 12.23 4.14 4.14
C GLN A 58 11.62 3.17 3.13
N PRO A 59 11.16 3.65 1.97
CA PRO A 59 10.67 2.78 0.92
C PRO A 59 11.85 2.04 0.29
N THR A 60 11.86 0.71 0.41
CA THR A 60 12.92 -0.18 -0.10
C THR A 60 12.41 -1.23 -1.07
N SER A 61 11.09 -1.37 -1.19
CA SER A 61 10.46 -2.39 -2.01
C SER A 61 10.64 -2.15 -3.50
N ILE A 62 11.11 -3.17 -4.22
CA ILE A 62 11.22 -3.20 -5.68
C ILE A 62 10.13 -4.14 -6.21
N ALA A 63 9.26 -3.62 -7.08
CA ALA A 63 8.28 -4.43 -7.80
C ALA A 63 8.83 -4.82 -9.17
N GLN A 64 8.61 -6.07 -9.57
CA GLN A 64 8.97 -6.57 -10.89
C GLN A 64 7.89 -7.54 -11.38
N GLU A 65 7.37 -7.28 -12.57
CA GLU A 65 6.57 -8.25 -13.32
C GLU A 65 7.50 -9.21 -14.05
N VAL A 66 7.16 -10.50 -14.05
CA VAL A 66 7.92 -11.54 -14.75
C VAL A 66 6.96 -12.24 -15.71
N GLU A 67 7.33 -12.31 -16.98
CA GLU A 67 6.59 -13.08 -17.99
C GLU A 67 7.02 -14.54 -17.94
N VAL A 68 6.04 -15.46 -17.89
CA VAL A 68 6.29 -16.90 -17.88
C VAL A 68 5.64 -17.51 -19.11
N LEU A 69 6.44 -18.20 -19.91
CA LEU A 69 5.97 -18.95 -21.07
C LEU A 69 5.67 -20.39 -20.63
N ILE A 70 4.40 -20.75 -20.61
CA ILE A 70 3.92 -22.12 -20.39
C ILE A 70 3.30 -22.69 -21.66
#